data_AF-A0A3S1P5G9-F1
#
_entry.id   AF-A0A3S1P5G9-F1
#
_cell.length_a   1.000
_cell.length_b   1.000
_cell.length_c   1.000
_cell.angle_alpha   90.00
_cell.angle_beta   90.00
_cell.angle_gamma   90.00
#
_symmetry.space_group_name_H-M   'P 1'
#
loop_
_entity.id
_entity.type
_entity.pdbx_description
1 polymer ?
#
loop_
_entity_poly.entity_id
_entity_poly.type
_entity_poly.pdbx_seq_one_letter_code
_entity_poly.pdbx_strand_id
1 'polypeptide(L)'
;FQAMKRDGMVFAGQKIVDLVTVNGVRVVADDGTWGLVRASSNKPELVVVVESPVSSQRRREMFEAVDAVLRRSPEVGAYNQTF
;
A
#
# COMPACT_ATOMS: atom_id res chain seq x y z
N PHE A 1 5.84 -4.26 6.63
CA PHE A 1 4.50 -4.08 7.20
C PHE A 1 4.26 -4.85 8.50
N GLN A 2 4.45 -6.17 8.59
CA GLN A 2 4.21 -6.92 9.85
C GLN A 2 5.02 -6.40 11.04
N ALA A 3 6.34 -6.19 10.87
CA ALA A 3 7.18 -5.60 11.91
C ALA A 3 6.70 -4.18 12.27
N MET A 4 6.44 -3.32 11.28
CA MET A 4 5.90 -1.97 11.51
C MET A 4 4.61 -1.98 12.33
N LYS A 5 3.67 -2.90 12.03
CA LYS A 5 2.43 -3.06 12.78
C LYS A 5 2.72 -3.48 14.23
N ARG A 6 3.53 -4.51 14.42
CA ARG A 6 3.91 -5.03 15.75
C ARG A 6 4.58 -3.97 16.61
N ASP A 7 5.47 -3.18 16.00
CA ASP A 7 6.28 -2.18 16.68
C ASP A 7 5.53 -0.83 16.81
N GLY A 8 4.25 -0.77 16.42
CA GLY A 8 3.41 0.42 16.53
C GLY A 8 3.84 1.59 15.64
N MET A 9 4.64 1.32 14.60
CA MET A 9 5.12 2.33 13.67
C MET A 9 3.99 2.86 12.79
N VAL A 10 4.17 4.08 12.32
CA VAL A 10 3.26 4.73 11.38
C VAL A 10 3.62 4.39 9.93
N PHE A 11 2.61 4.30 9.08
CA PHE A 11 2.71 4.16 7.64
C PHE A 11 1.73 5.14 6.98
N ALA A 12 2.21 5.88 5.98
CA ALA A 12 1.46 7.00 5.39
C ALA A 12 0.93 8.00 6.45
N GLY A 13 1.64 8.19 7.57
CA GLY A 13 1.21 9.07 8.66
C GLY A 13 0.14 8.51 9.60
N GLN A 14 -0.30 7.25 9.47
CA GLN A 14 -1.23 6.58 10.39
C GLN A 14 -0.67 5.29 10.97
N LYS A 15 -1.24 4.82 12.07
CA LYS A 15 -0.99 3.45 12.55
C LYS A 15 -1.58 2.43 11.57
N ILE A 16 -0.90 1.29 11.42
CA ILE A 16 -1.44 0.12 10.72
C ILE A 16 -2.33 -0.65 11.68
N VAL A 17 -3.64 -0.70 11.41
CA VAL A 17 -4.61 -1.44 12.23
C VAL A 17 -4.86 -2.85 11.70
N ASP A 18 -4.76 -3.04 10.38
CA ASP A 18 -4.93 -4.35 9.77
C ASP A 18 -3.94 -4.64 8.63
N LEU A 19 -3.65 -5.93 8.45
CA LEU A 19 -2.76 -6.43 7.40
C LEU A 19 -3.26 -7.79 6.89
N VAL A 20 -3.68 -7.85 5.63
CA VAL A 20 -4.14 -9.08 4.97
C VAL A 20 -3.10 -9.53 3.95
N THR A 21 -2.62 -10.78 4.07
CA THR A 21 -1.52 -11.31 3.24
C THR A 21 -1.88 -12.53 2.38
N VAL A 22 -3.19 -12.77 2.15
CA VAL A 22 -3.66 -13.96 1.42
C VAL A 22 -3.43 -13.87 -0.09
N ASN A 23 -3.56 -12.68 -0.68
CA ASN A 23 -3.36 -12.44 -2.11
C ASN A 23 -2.65 -11.09 -2.32
N GLY A 24 -1.33 -11.11 -2.19
CA GLY A 24 -0.54 -9.90 -2.03
C GLY A 24 -0.63 -9.36 -0.61
N VAL A 25 -0.44 -8.06 -0.45
CA VAL A 25 -0.44 -7.38 0.85
C VAL A 25 -1.41 -6.22 0.82
N ARG A 26 -2.47 -6.29 1.63
CA ARG A 26 -3.36 -5.17 1.93
C ARG A 26 -3.04 -4.60 3.30
N VAL A 27 -2.66 -3.33 3.35
CA VAL A 27 -2.43 -2.57 4.57
C VAL A 27 -3.60 -1.64 4.83
N VAL A 28 -4.12 -1.62 6.05
CA VAL A 28 -5.23 -0.75 6.47
C VAL A 28 -4.75 0.18 7.58
N ALA A 29 -4.90 1.47 7.35
CA ALA A 29 -4.62 2.54 8.30
C ALA A 29 -5.81 2.78 9.24
N ASP A 30 -5.54 3.38 10.40
CA ASP A 30 -6.52 3.69 11.44
C ASP A 30 -7.70 4.54 10.97
N ASP A 31 -7.48 5.44 10.00
CA ASP A 31 -8.53 6.29 9.42
C ASP A 31 -9.36 5.58 8.31
N GLY A 32 -9.16 4.28 8.14
CA GLY A 32 -9.82 3.45 7.12
C GLY A 32 -9.20 3.55 5.72
N THR A 33 -8.20 4.40 5.51
CA THR A 33 -7.42 4.41 4.26
C THR A 33 -6.67 3.09 4.09
N TRP A 34 -6.61 2.57 2.86
CA TRP A 34 -5.94 1.29 2.62
C TRP A 34 -5.23 1.26 1.28
N GLY A 35 -4.19 0.42 1.21
CA GLY A 35 -3.44 0.12 0.00
C GLY A 35 -3.30 -1.39 -0.19
N LEU A 36 -3.40 -1.85 -1.42
CA LEU A 36 -3.17 -3.23 -1.84
C LEU A 36 -2.05 -3.26 -2.88
N VAL A 37 -1.09 -4.14 -2.65
CA VAL A 37 -0.09 -4.54 -3.65
C VAL A 37 -0.21 -6.03 -3.86
N ARG A 38 -0.41 -6.47 -5.11
CA ARG A 38 -0.41 -7.90 -5.45
C ARG A 38 0.24 -8.15 -6.79
N ALA A 39 0.66 -9.38 -7.03
CA ALA A 39 1.00 -9.82 -8.37
C ALA A 39 -0.27 -9.93 -9.22
N SER A 40 -0.19 -9.48 -10.47
CA SER A 40 -1.21 -9.78 -11.46
C SER A 40 -1.23 -11.29 -11.74
N SER A 41 -2.42 -11.85 -11.96
CA SER A 41 -2.59 -13.29 -12.25
C SER A 41 -2.50 -13.59 -13.75
N ASN A 42 -2.47 -12.57 -14.60
CA ASN A 42 -2.53 -12.71 -16.06
C ASN A 42 -1.47 -11.92 -16.82
N LYS A 43 -0.74 -11.02 -16.15
CA LYS A 43 0.32 -10.20 -16.76
C LYS A 43 1.55 -10.17 -15.85
N PRO A 44 2.77 -10.01 -16.39
CA PRO A 44 3.98 -9.87 -15.61
C PRO A 44 4.10 -8.45 -15.01
N GLU A 45 3.11 -8.06 -14.19
CA GLU A 45 3.01 -6.73 -13.59
C GLU A 45 2.52 -6.80 -12.14
N LEU A 46 2.85 -5.75 -11.37
CA LEU A 46 2.22 -5.52 -10.07
C LEU A 46 0.92 -4.75 -10.25
N VAL A 47 -0.09 -5.16 -9.48
CA VAL A 47 -1.34 -4.44 -9.31
C VAL A 47 -1.27 -3.69 -8.00
N VAL A 48 -1.36 -2.36 -8.08
CA VAL A 48 -1.43 -1.47 -6.92
C VAL A 48 -2.80 -0.81 -6.90
N VAL A 49 -3.47 -0.80 -5.75
CA VAL A 49 -4.76 -0.12 -5.56
C VAL A 49 -4.70 0.62 -4.24
N VAL A 50 -5.13 1.88 -4.23
CA VAL A 50 -5.19 2.69 -3.01
C VAL A 50 -6.52 3.42 -2.96
N GLU A 51 -7.18 3.34 -1.81
CA GLU A 51 -8.45 4.01 -1.55
C GLU A 51 -8.42 4.68 -0.18
N SER A 52 -9.18 5.76 -0.06
CA SER A 52 -9.38 6.45 1.21
C SER A 52 -10.84 6.88 1.35
N PRO A 53 -11.49 6.59 2.49
CA PRO A 53 -12.79 7.15 2.83
C PRO A 53 -12.69 8.61 3.32
N VAL A 54 -11.48 9.11 3.61
CA VAL A 54 -11.25 10.43 4.21
C VAL A 54 -11.17 11.51 3.13
N SER A 55 -10.26 11.37 2.17
CA SER A 55 -10.08 12.35 1.10
C SER A 55 -9.22 11.83 -0.05
N SER A 56 -9.22 12.55 -1.18
CA SER A 56 -8.31 12.30 -2.30
C SER A 56 -6.84 12.52 -1.91
N GLN A 57 -6.56 13.55 -1.11
CA GLN A 57 -5.23 13.81 -0.58
C GLN A 57 -4.73 12.63 0.26
N ARG A 58 -5.59 12.07 1.12
CA ARG A 58 -5.22 10.96 1.99
C ARG A 58 -4.95 9.67 1.21
N ARG A 59 -5.71 9.46 0.13
CA ARG A 59 -5.45 8.41 -0.85
C ARG A 59 -4.08 8.58 -1.51
N ARG A 60 -3.71 9.82 -1.87
CA ARG A 60 -2.40 10.13 -2.48
C ARG A 60 -1.26 9.90 -1.50
N GLU A 61 -1.40 10.30 -0.23
CA GLU A 61 -0.39 10.03 0.81
C GLU A 61 -0.14 8.53 1.01
N MET A 62 -1.22 7.73 1.01
CA MET A 62 -1.10 6.27 1.07
C MET A 62 -0.40 5.71 -0.17
N PHE A 63 -0.70 6.24 -1.36
CA PHE A 63 -0.01 5.85 -2.58
C PHE A 63 1.49 6.16 -2.55
N GLU A 64 1.87 7.39 -2.17
CA GLU A 64 3.27 7.80 -2.08
C GLU A 64 4.04 6.93 -1.07
N ALA A 65 3.42 6.56 0.05
CA ALA A 65 4.02 5.65 1.02
C ALA A 65 4.19 4.22 0.46
N VAL A 66 3.23 3.72 -0.32
CA VAL A 66 3.33 2.41 -0.99
C VAL A 66 4.40 2.45 -2.09
N ASP A 67 4.43 3.50 -2.92
CA ASP A 67 5.46 3.67 -3.95
C ASP A 67 6.85 3.71 -3.33
N ALA A 68 7.07 4.49 -2.27
CA ALA A 68 8.34 4.56 -1.55
C ALA A 68 8.82 3.18 -1.06
N VAL A 69 7.90 2.30 -0.66
CA VAL A 69 8.21 0.91 -0.29
C VAL A 69 8.63 0.09 -1.51
N LEU A 70 7.90 0.19 -2.62
CA LEU A 70 8.14 -0.56 -3.86
C LEU A 70 9.45 -0.14 -4.54
N ARG A 71 9.79 1.15 -4.52
CA ARG A 71 11.00 1.70 -5.13
C ARG A 71 12.31 1.24 -4.49
N ARG A 72 12.25 0.60 -3.32
CA ARG A 72 13.42 -0.07 -2.72
C ARG A 72 13.84 -1.32 -3.48
N SER A 73 12.96 -1.85 -4.34
CA SER A 73 13.23 -2.94 -5.27
C SER A 73 13.41 -2.38 -6.69
N PRO A 74 14.65 -2.21 -7.18
CA PRO A 74 14.91 -1.58 -8.49
C PRO A 74 14.32 -2.36 -9.68
N GLU A 75 14.03 -3.64 -9.50
CA GLU A 75 13.36 -4.49 -10.49
C GLU A 75 11.88 -4.17 -10.67
N VAL A 76 11.27 -3.40 -9.75
CA VAL A 76 9.86 -3.00 -9.86
C VAL A 76 9.73 -1.89 -10.91
N GLY A 77 9.22 -2.28 -12.07
CA GLY A 77 8.83 -1.37 -13.15
C GLY A 77 7.58 -0.54 -12.84
N ALA A 78 7.01 0.05 -13.89
CA ALA A 78 5.74 0.77 -13.77
C ALA A 78 4.59 -0.20 -13.42
N TYR A 79 3.61 0.31 -12.67
CA TYR A 79 2.40 -0.41 -12.31
C TYR A 79 1.15 0.44 -12.65
N ASN A 80 -0.02 -0.19 -12.62
CA ASN A 80 -1.26 0.31 -13.22
C ASN A 80 -1.89 1.54 -12.54
N GLN A 81 -1.54 1.83 -11.29
CA GLN A 81 -2.05 2.98 -10.56
C GLN A 81 -1.10 4.17 -10.69
N THR A 82 -1.59 5.26 -11.24
CA THR A 82 -0.91 6.55 -11.32
C THR A 82 -1.75 7.63 -10.63
N PHE A 83 -1.11 8.71 -10.17
CA PHE A 83 -1.72 9.85 -9.48
C PHE A 83 -1.28 11.17 -10.09
#